data_AF-V4NMU0-F1
#
_entry.id   AF-V4NMU0-F1
#
_cell.length_a   1.000
_cell.length_b   1.000
_cell.length_c   1.000
_cell.angle_alpha   90.00
_cell.angle_beta   90.00
_cell.angle_gamma   90.00
#
_symmetry.space_group_name_H-M   'P 1'
#
loop_
_entity.id
_entity.type
_entity.pdbx_description
1 polymer ?
#
loop_
_entity_poly.entity_id
_entity_poly.type
_entity_poly.pdbx_seq_one_letter_code
_entity_poly.pdbx_strand_id
1 'polypeptide(L)'
;MTNHYRNTISIVYHLLFCISITSSSPPSLIRQFSDDFNTNLQQEEGAEPNTIIEEAHYLHRPQEISSRDYKVSASSAVTGLRHSRPSTYSLKIESFNTLLNAERYESRPFPVGEYNWTLVVYPNGNKKDKGSGYLSLYVTIDKSTLVDAHQEVYTDLRFYIFNKNERQYLTIQDTDVWRFDVFKTMWGFSKVLPVDTFKDTKNGYLYDGDHCEFGVDVTIPSPFKMSELFSITEKLDNPRFTWTIRGFSMLFKEYYYSDVFSIGGRSWNIKVYPSGYHTGEGKDLSMYLSLNMNEKLRPNEKIYVRAKLRVLNQRQFDNKETQVNYWYFTPGAACGLHEFISLSDLKDSSKGFLVNDVLMVQAVMEVISSTKYSPS
;
A
#
# COMPACT_ATOMS: atom_id res chain seq x y z
N MET A 1 36.65 23.25 -45.00
CA MET A 1 37.18 24.48 -44.35
C MET A 1 35.97 25.41 -44.20
N THR A 2 35.49 25.81 -43.01
CA THR A 2 36.03 25.64 -41.66
C THR A 2 34.87 25.69 -40.64
N ASN A 3 34.86 24.75 -39.67
CA ASN A 3 34.49 24.82 -38.23
C ASN A 3 34.02 26.19 -37.66
N HIS A 4 33.22 26.34 -36.59
CA HIS A 4 32.73 25.49 -35.47
C HIS A 4 31.61 26.30 -34.72
N TYR A 5 30.73 25.83 -33.81
CA TYR A 5 30.36 24.53 -33.22
C TYR A 5 28.92 24.61 -32.62
N ARG A 6 28.51 23.69 -31.74
CA ARG A 6 27.37 23.81 -30.78
C ARG A 6 27.91 23.78 -29.34
N ASN A 7 27.26 24.46 -28.39
CA ASN A 7 27.51 24.27 -26.95
C ASN A 7 26.21 23.87 -26.24
N THR A 8 26.22 22.69 -25.62
CA THR A 8 25.20 22.22 -24.67
C THR A 8 25.95 21.70 -23.45
N ILE A 9 25.78 22.35 -22.30
CA ILE A 9 26.45 21.94 -21.06
C ILE A 9 25.49 21.08 -20.23
N SER A 10 25.90 19.84 -19.97
CA SER A 10 25.28 18.95 -18.99
C SER A 10 26.08 19.02 -17.68
N ILE A 11 25.39 19.13 -16.55
CA ILE A 11 26.00 19.19 -15.22
C ILE A 11 25.70 17.87 -14.50
N VAL A 12 26.75 17.11 -14.18
CA VAL A 12 26.68 15.90 -13.35
C VAL A 12 27.47 16.17 -12.07
N TYR A 13 26.81 16.07 -10.91
CA TYR A 13 27.48 16.12 -9.61
C TYR A 13 27.73 14.71 -9.09
N HIS A 14 28.99 14.39 -8.82
CA HIS A 14 29.38 13.22 -8.06
C HIS A 14 29.21 13.48 -6.55
N LEU A 15 28.67 12.50 -5.83
CA LEU A 15 28.77 12.41 -4.37
C LEU A 15 29.36 11.03 -4.02
N LEU A 16 30.63 11.03 -3.65
CA LEU A 16 31.30 9.93 -2.98
C LEU A 16 30.98 10.02 -1.48
N PHE A 17 30.57 8.91 -0.87
CA PHE A 17 30.51 8.78 0.60
C PHE A 17 31.46 7.66 1.03
N CYS A 18 32.40 8.00 1.91
CA CYS A 18 33.46 7.09 2.33
C CYS A 18 32.96 6.09 3.37
N ILE A 19 33.34 4.83 3.20
CA ILE A 19 33.21 3.79 4.23
C ILE A 19 34.40 3.92 5.19
N SER A 20 34.14 4.02 6.49
CA SER A 20 35.15 3.83 7.53
C SER A 20 34.74 2.67 8.44
N ILE A 21 35.48 1.56 8.33
CA ILE A 21 35.39 0.42 9.23
C ILE A 21 36.30 0.71 10.43
N THR A 22 35.79 0.59 11.65
CA THR A 22 36.62 0.42 12.84
C THR A 22 36.14 -0.79 13.64
N SER A 23 37.06 -1.72 13.88
CA SER A 23 36.84 -2.90 14.71
C SER A 23 37.21 -2.60 16.17
N SER A 24 36.43 -3.15 17.11
CA SER A 24 36.96 -3.52 18.42
C SER A 24 36.10 -4.63 19.03
N SER A 25 36.77 -5.67 19.51
CA SER A 25 36.17 -6.79 20.25
C SER A 25 36.38 -6.60 21.76
N PRO A 26 35.62 -7.29 22.63
CA PRO A 26 35.31 -6.79 23.97
C PRO A 26 36.23 -7.34 25.07
N PRO A 27 36.15 -6.79 26.30
CA PRO A 27 36.50 -7.50 27.52
C PRO A 27 35.26 -8.12 28.18
N SER A 28 35.41 -9.36 28.64
CA SER A 28 34.47 -10.06 29.52
C SER A 28 34.52 -9.50 30.94
N LEU A 29 33.39 -9.52 31.66
CA LEU A 29 33.39 -9.43 33.12
C LEU A 29 32.37 -10.42 33.71
N ILE A 30 32.92 -11.42 34.40
CA ILE A 30 32.21 -12.35 35.28
C ILE A 30 31.90 -11.60 36.59
N ARG A 31 30.68 -11.77 37.12
CA ARG A 31 30.40 -11.58 38.55
C ARG A 31 29.44 -12.66 39.06
N GLN A 32 30.00 -13.61 39.81
CA GLN A 32 29.26 -14.40 40.79
C GLN A 32 29.10 -13.58 42.08
N PHE A 33 27.95 -13.73 42.73
CA PHE A 33 27.68 -13.59 44.17
C PHE A 33 26.47 -14.50 44.41
N SER A 34 26.63 -15.73 44.89
CA SER A 34 26.80 -16.13 46.31
C SER A 34 25.54 -15.90 47.16
N ASP A 35 24.67 -16.90 47.12
CA ASP A 35 24.16 -17.70 48.25
C ASP A 35 23.56 -17.06 49.53
N ASP A 36 22.59 -17.82 50.04
CA ASP A 36 22.06 -17.90 51.40
C ASP A 36 21.23 -16.75 51.99
N PHE A 37 19.93 -17.02 52.18
CA PHE A 37 19.41 -17.21 53.54
C PHE A 37 18.25 -18.21 53.57
N ASN A 38 18.40 -19.26 54.38
CA ASN A 38 17.46 -20.36 54.57
C ASN A 38 16.69 -20.16 55.90
N THR A 39 15.37 -20.39 55.93
CA THR A 39 14.67 -20.69 57.19
C THR A 39 13.39 -21.51 56.97
N ASN A 40 13.49 -22.80 57.33
CA ASN A 40 12.52 -23.70 57.98
C ASN A 40 11.02 -23.63 57.60
N LEU A 41 10.36 -24.70 57.11
CA LEU A 41 10.17 -26.10 57.58
C LEU A 41 8.80 -26.33 58.24
N GLN A 42 7.94 -27.03 57.50
CA GLN A 42 6.90 -28.02 57.87
C GLN A 42 6.24 -28.38 56.51
N GLN A 43 5.97 -29.65 56.14
CA GLN A 43 5.48 -30.77 56.94
C GLN A 43 5.82 -32.13 56.28
N GLU A 44 5.89 -33.20 57.09
CA GLU A 44 6.02 -34.64 56.73
C GLU A 44 4.78 -35.15 55.92
N GLU A 45 4.72 -36.32 55.25
CA GLU A 45 5.57 -37.53 55.10
C GLU A 45 5.07 -38.34 53.88
N GLY A 46 5.83 -39.29 53.30
CA GLY A 46 5.22 -40.29 52.37
C GLY A 46 6.06 -41.03 51.30
N ALA A 47 6.86 -42.02 51.72
CA ALA A 47 7.31 -43.21 50.97
C ALA A 47 8.26 -43.12 49.73
N GLU A 48 9.44 -43.73 49.89
CA GLU A 48 10.34 -44.30 48.86
C GLU A 48 9.98 -45.78 48.53
N PRO A 49 10.68 -46.49 47.61
CA PRO A 49 11.08 -46.11 46.24
C PRO A 49 10.74 -47.25 45.24
N ASN A 50 10.91 -47.03 43.92
CA ASN A 50 11.38 -48.11 43.01
C ASN A 50 11.77 -47.60 41.61
N THR A 51 13.02 -47.85 41.24
CA THR A 51 13.54 -47.69 39.88
C THR A 51 13.37 -48.98 39.08
N ILE A 52 12.57 -48.97 38.00
CA ILE A 52 12.80 -49.82 36.83
C ILE A 52 12.70 -48.94 35.58
N ILE A 53 13.67 -49.13 34.69
CA ILE A 53 13.85 -48.42 33.43
C ILE A 53 12.93 -49.05 32.38
N GLU A 54 12.03 -48.28 31.77
CA GLU A 54 11.44 -48.61 30.46
C GLU A 54 11.57 -47.42 29.50
N GLU A 55 12.32 -47.64 28.42
CA GLU A 55 12.56 -46.66 27.36
C GLU A 55 11.30 -46.47 26.50
N ALA A 56 10.41 -45.57 26.92
CA ALA A 56 9.26 -45.17 26.11
C ALA A 56 9.68 -44.22 24.97
N HIS A 57 10.24 -44.80 23.89
CA HIS A 57 10.45 -44.11 22.61
C HIS A 57 9.11 -43.70 21.97
N TYR A 58 8.55 -42.57 22.40
CA TYR A 58 7.39 -41.96 21.75
C TYR A 58 7.77 -41.32 20.41
N LEU A 59 7.93 -42.16 19.39
CA LEU A 59 7.88 -41.79 17.98
C LEU A 59 6.47 -41.29 17.64
N HIS A 60 6.17 -40.04 18.00
CA HIS A 60 4.87 -39.43 17.76
C HIS A 60 4.73 -39.07 16.27
N ARG A 61 4.31 -40.07 15.49
CA ARG A 61 3.97 -39.94 14.07
C ARG A 61 2.82 -38.93 13.92
N PRO A 62 3.01 -37.78 13.23
CA PRO A 62 1.92 -36.82 13.05
C PRO A 62 0.77 -37.44 12.24
N GLN A 63 -0.46 -37.33 12.75
CA GLN A 63 -1.66 -37.59 11.97
C GLN A 63 -1.93 -36.40 11.03
N GLU A 64 -1.25 -36.38 9.89
CA GLU A 64 -1.64 -35.52 8.76
C GLU A 64 -2.95 -36.05 8.14
N ILE A 65 -4.09 -35.52 8.57
CA ILE A 65 -5.42 -35.90 8.07
C ILE A 65 -6.12 -34.65 7.51
N SER A 66 -6.24 -34.59 6.18
CA SER A 66 -6.86 -33.51 5.40
C SER A 66 -6.12 -32.17 5.45
N SER A 67 -5.86 -31.58 4.27
CA SER A 67 -5.41 -30.19 4.23
C SER A 67 -6.53 -29.24 4.65
N ARG A 68 -7.80 -29.56 4.37
CA ARG A 68 -8.96 -28.76 4.75
C ARG A 68 -9.75 -29.43 5.86
N ASP A 69 -9.91 -28.75 6.99
CA ASP A 69 -10.87 -29.18 8.01
C ASP A 69 -12.28 -29.06 7.46
N TYR A 70 -13.17 -29.96 7.88
CA TYR A 70 -14.60 -29.95 7.54
C TYR A 70 -15.36 -28.73 8.08
N LYS A 71 -14.68 -27.80 8.78
CA LYS A 71 -15.18 -26.50 9.24
C LYS A 71 -14.70 -25.30 8.41
N VAL A 72 -13.80 -25.49 7.45
CA VAL A 72 -13.34 -24.45 6.52
C VAL A 72 -14.34 -24.35 5.35
N SER A 73 -14.51 -23.15 4.79
CA SER A 73 -15.33 -22.92 3.59
C SER A 73 -15.02 -23.89 2.46
N ALA A 74 -16.03 -24.18 1.63
CA ALA A 74 -15.82 -24.86 0.37
C ALA A 74 -14.83 -24.06 -0.49
N SER A 75 -13.79 -24.71 -1.01
CA SER A 75 -12.72 -24.05 -1.74
C SER A 75 -13.22 -23.27 -2.95
N SER A 76 -12.84 -22.00 -3.01
CA SER A 76 -13.01 -21.08 -4.12
C SER A 76 -11.75 -21.10 -5.01
N ALA A 77 -11.25 -22.31 -5.30
CA ALA A 77 -10.07 -22.51 -6.14
C ALA A 77 -10.24 -21.82 -7.52
N VAL A 78 -9.36 -20.89 -7.82
CA VAL A 78 -9.28 -20.21 -9.12
C VAL A 78 -8.14 -20.81 -9.92
N THR A 79 -8.43 -21.26 -11.14
CA THR A 79 -7.45 -21.74 -12.11
C THR A 79 -7.32 -20.77 -13.28
N GLY A 80 -6.12 -20.67 -13.86
CA GLY A 80 -5.88 -19.83 -15.04
C GLY A 80 -4.50 -20.02 -15.64
N LEU A 81 -4.28 -19.50 -16.85
CA LEU A 81 -3.00 -19.55 -17.55
C LEU A 81 -2.18 -18.28 -17.31
N ARG A 82 -0.89 -18.42 -16.97
CA ARG A 82 0.04 -17.30 -16.70
C ARG A 82 1.33 -17.44 -17.52
N HIS A 83 1.73 -16.40 -18.25
CA HIS A 83 3.01 -16.40 -18.98
C HIS A 83 4.24 -16.29 -18.05
N SER A 84 4.12 -15.58 -16.93
CA SER A 84 5.21 -15.43 -15.97
C SER A 84 5.40 -16.71 -15.16
N ARG A 85 6.66 -17.17 -15.10
CA ARG A 85 7.16 -18.19 -14.18
C ARG A 85 6.83 -17.86 -12.71
N PRO A 86 6.81 -18.87 -11.81
CA PRO A 86 6.85 -18.62 -10.37
C PRO A 86 8.01 -17.69 -10.01
N SER A 87 7.75 -16.85 -9.03
CA SER A 87 8.66 -15.85 -8.46
C SER A 87 9.31 -16.37 -7.17
N THR A 88 8.66 -17.26 -6.42
CA THR A 88 9.23 -17.87 -5.20
C THR A 88 10.08 -19.10 -5.49
N TYR A 89 9.51 -20.17 -6.07
CA TYR A 89 10.24 -21.42 -6.31
C TYR A 89 9.80 -22.15 -7.58
N SER A 90 10.76 -22.74 -8.29
CA SER A 90 10.56 -23.61 -9.45
C SER A 90 11.32 -24.93 -9.24
N LEU A 91 10.67 -26.03 -9.57
CA LEU A 91 11.16 -27.40 -9.48
C LEU A 91 11.05 -28.04 -10.86
N LYS A 92 12.19 -28.34 -11.49
CA LYS A 92 12.28 -29.16 -12.69
C LYS A 92 12.57 -30.60 -12.33
N ILE A 93 11.90 -31.51 -13.01
CA ILE A 93 12.09 -32.96 -12.90
C ILE A 93 12.29 -33.47 -14.32
N GLU A 94 13.32 -34.29 -14.54
CA GLU A 94 13.70 -34.84 -15.85
C GLU A 94 13.32 -36.33 -16.00
N SER A 95 12.73 -36.92 -14.95
CA SER A 95 12.34 -38.34 -14.89
C SER A 95 11.04 -38.53 -14.07
N PHE A 96 9.98 -37.82 -14.46
CA PHE A 96 8.73 -37.80 -13.70
C PHE A 96 8.04 -39.17 -13.63
N ASN A 97 8.12 -39.99 -14.68
CA ASN A 97 7.52 -41.32 -14.69
C ASN A 97 8.12 -42.24 -13.60
N THR A 98 9.39 -42.05 -13.21
CA THR A 98 9.97 -42.76 -12.06
C THR A 98 9.32 -42.34 -10.74
N LEU A 99 8.96 -41.06 -10.57
CA LEU A 99 8.34 -40.54 -9.36
C LEU A 99 6.88 -40.98 -9.18
N LEU A 100 6.20 -41.48 -10.21
CA LEU A 100 4.85 -42.06 -10.11
C LEU A 100 4.75 -43.23 -9.13
N ASN A 101 5.88 -43.90 -8.88
CA ASN A 101 5.98 -45.01 -7.93
C ASN A 101 6.30 -44.56 -6.49
N ALA A 102 6.66 -43.29 -6.29
CA ALA A 102 6.88 -42.70 -4.97
C ALA A 102 5.56 -42.17 -4.36
N GLU A 103 5.47 -42.08 -3.03
CA GLU A 103 4.31 -41.43 -2.37
C GLU A 103 4.28 -39.93 -2.69
N ARG A 104 5.41 -39.25 -2.52
CA ARG A 104 5.61 -37.83 -2.79
C ARG A 104 7.08 -37.51 -3.09
N TYR A 105 7.32 -36.37 -3.70
CA TYR A 105 8.64 -35.72 -3.79
C TYR A 105 8.60 -34.43 -2.97
N GLU A 106 9.65 -34.18 -2.20
CA GLU A 106 9.83 -32.96 -1.41
C GLU A 106 11.03 -32.21 -1.97
N SER A 107 10.87 -30.91 -2.23
CA SER A 107 12.00 -30.05 -2.62
C SER A 107 13.00 -29.88 -1.48
N ARG A 108 14.18 -29.33 -1.78
CA ARG A 108 14.95 -28.66 -0.73
C ARG A 108 14.14 -27.50 -0.13
N PRO A 109 14.37 -27.12 1.14
CA PRO A 109 13.78 -25.91 1.71
C PRO A 109 14.20 -24.65 0.93
N PHE A 110 13.32 -23.65 0.90
CA PHE A 110 13.56 -22.32 0.34
C PHE A 110 12.99 -21.22 1.27
N PRO A 111 13.69 -20.09 1.45
CA PRO A 111 13.27 -19.05 2.39
C PRO A 111 12.24 -18.10 1.78
N VAL A 112 11.19 -17.76 2.55
CA VAL A 112 10.25 -16.66 2.24
C VAL A 112 9.85 -15.97 3.53
N GLY A 113 10.06 -14.65 3.59
CA GLY A 113 9.98 -13.91 4.84
C GLY A 113 11.07 -14.38 5.80
N GLU A 114 10.66 -14.74 7.02
CA GLU A 114 11.52 -15.33 8.06
C GLU A 114 11.42 -16.87 8.15
N TYR A 115 10.62 -17.49 7.28
CA TYR A 115 10.29 -18.92 7.33
C TYR A 115 10.92 -19.72 6.19
N ASN A 116 11.18 -21.00 6.44
CA ASN A 116 11.59 -21.96 5.42
C ASN A 116 10.38 -22.76 4.94
N TRP A 117 10.31 -22.97 3.62
CA TRP A 117 9.20 -23.62 2.95
C TRP A 117 9.69 -24.77 2.06
N THR A 118 8.90 -25.83 1.93
CA THR A 118 9.21 -26.95 1.03
C THR A 118 8.02 -27.24 0.11
N LEU A 119 8.28 -27.33 -1.19
CA LEU A 119 7.28 -27.69 -2.20
C LEU A 119 7.14 -29.22 -2.21
N VAL A 120 5.92 -29.70 -2.01
CA VAL A 120 5.59 -31.13 -1.95
C VAL A 120 4.71 -31.51 -3.14
N VAL A 121 5.20 -32.42 -3.96
CA VAL A 121 4.51 -32.94 -5.14
C VAL A 121 4.06 -34.36 -4.85
N TYR A 122 2.78 -34.68 -5.07
CA TYR A 122 2.27 -36.06 -5.08
C TYR A 122 1.94 -36.48 -6.52
N PRO A 123 2.84 -37.18 -7.23
CA PRO A 123 2.70 -37.51 -8.66
C PRO A 123 1.44 -38.31 -9.00
N ASN A 124 0.95 -39.13 -8.06
CA ASN A 124 -0.27 -39.93 -8.20
C ASN A 124 -1.33 -39.59 -7.14
N GLY A 125 -1.21 -38.39 -6.55
CA GLY A 125 -2.19 -37.79 -5.66
C GLY A 125 -2.06 -38.16 -4.18
N ASN A 126 -2.34 -37.18 -3.32
CA ASN A 126 -2.38 -37.39 -1.87
C ASN A 126 -3.65 -38.17 -1.48
N LYS A 127 -3.52 -39.48 -1.31
CA LYS A 127 -4.61 -40.39 -0.93
C LYS A 127 -5.28 -40.02 0.40
N LYS A 128 -4.52 -39.45 1.36
CA LYS A 128 -5.03 -38.99 2.67
C LYS A 128 -5.93 -37.77 2.56
N ASP A 129 -5.82 -37.02 1.47
CA ASP A 129 -6.57 -35.79 1.17
C ASP A 129 -7.49 -35.96 -0.06
N LYS A 130 -7.87 -37.21 -0.37
CA LYS A 130 -8.77 -37.61 -1.47
C LYS A 130 -8.27 -37.22 -2.88
N GLY A 131 -6.96 -37.08 -3.06
CA GLY A 131 -6.32 -36.68 -4.32
C GLY A 131 -6.10 -37.79 -5.36
N SER A 132 -6.46 -39.04 -5.07
CA SER A 132 -6.23 -40.20 -5.95
C SER A 132 -6.66 -39.95 -7.40
N GLY A 133 -5.76 -40.21 -8.36
CA GLY A 133 -6.00 -39.98 -9.80
C GLY A 133 -5.72 -38.55 -10.28
N TYR A 134 -5.33 -37.65 -9.38
CA TYR A 134 -4.90 -36.29 -9.68
C TYR A 134 -3.47 -36.06 -9.21
N LEU A 135 -2.73 -35.21 -9.90
CA LEU A 135 -1.54 -34.57 -9.34
C LEU A 135 -2.00 -33.67 -8.17
N SER A 136 -1.35 -33.81 -7.01
CA SER A 136 -1.52 -32.88 -5.88
C SER A 136 -0.25 -32.06 -5.66
N LEU A 137 -0.42 -30.78 -5.32
CA LEU A 137 0.67 -29.87 -4.97
C LEU A 137 0.37 -29.22 -3.63
N TYR A 138 1.37 -29.22 -2.73
CA TYR A 138 1.30 -28.59 -1.42
C TYR A 138 2.59 -27.82 -1.15
N VAL A 139 2.53 -26.91 -0.18
CA VAL A 139 3.72 -26.38 0.48
C VAL A 139 3.67 -26.74 1.95
N THR A 140 4.82 -27.03 2.53
CA THR A 140 5.00 -27.16 3.98
C THR A 140 5.81 -25.99 4.53
N ILE A 141 5.49 -25.53 5.73
CA ILE A 141 6.34 -24.64 6.52
C ILE A 141 7.20 -25.46 7.47
N ASP A 142 8.46 -25.06 7.65
CA ASP A 142 9.37 -25.67 8.61
C ASP A 142 8.96 -25.30 10.05
N LYS A 143 8.53 -26.30 10.83
CA LYS A 143 8.14 -26.14 12.25
C LYS A 143 9.24 -25.51 13.10
N SER A 144 10.52 -25.69 12.76
CA SER A 144 11.63 -25.09 13.51
C SER A 144 11.76 -23.58 13.31
N THR A 145 11.08 -23.01 12.31
CA THR A 145 10.98 -21.56 12.08
C THR A 145 9.78 -20.91 12.77
N LEU A 146 8.93 -21.69 13.45
CA LEU A 146 7.86 -21.20 14.31
C LEU A 146 8.38 -21.12 15.75
N VAL A 147 8.52 -19.90 16.27
CA VAL A 147 9.20 -19.62 17.55
C VAL A 147 8.22 -19.64 18.73
N ASP A 148 6.93 -19.37 18.47
CA ASP A 148 5.86 -19.43 19.46
C ASP A 148 4.84 -20.54 19.09
N ALA A 149 4.37 -21.30 20.07
CA ALA A 149 3.34 -22.34 19.89
C ALA A 149 1.98 -21.76 19.44
N HIS A 150 1.75 -20.45 19.61
CA HIS A 150 0.58 -19.72 19.16
C HIS A 150 0.82 -18.89 17.89
N GLN A 151 1.97 -19.04 17.23
CA GLN A 151 2.29 -18.32 15.99
C GLN A 151 1.43 -18.81 14.82
N GLU A 152 0.56 -17.93 14.31
CA GLU A 152 -0.21 -18.15 13.09
C GLU A 152 0.41 -17.38 11.92
N VAL A 153 0.75 -18.09 10.84
CA VAL A 153 1.32 -17.50 9.61
C VAL A 153 0.28 -17.59 8.50
N TYR A 154 -0.30 -16.45 8.14
CA TYR A 154 -1.23 -16.34 7.02
C TYR A 154 -0.45 -16.18 5.71
N THR A 155 -0.83 -16.92 4.66
CA THR A 155 -0.19 -16.85 3.34
C THR A 155 -1.18 -17.00 2.19
N ASP A 156 -0.92 -16.30 1.09
CA ASP A 156 -1.47 -16.63 -0.22
C ASP A 156 -0.55 -17.63 -0.92
N LEU A 157 -1.14 -18.70 -1.47
CA LEU A 157 -0.43 -19.73 -2.22
C LEU A 157 -0.96 -19.80 -3.65
N ARG A 158 -0.05 -19.75 -4.62
CA ARG A 158 -0.35 -20.03 -6.03
C ARG A 158 0.62 -21.07 -6.56
N PHE A 159 0.10 -22.22 -6.97
CA PHE A 159 0.89 -23.30 -7.56
C PHE A 159 0.92 -23.20 -9.08
N TYR A 160 1.95 -23.81 -9.67
CA TYR A 160 2.30 -23.73 -11.07
C TYR A 160 2.57 -25.12 -11.66
N ILE A 161 2.09 -25.36 -12.87
CA ILE A 161 2.51 -26.46 -13.74
C ILE A 161 2.82 -25.86 -15.12
N PHE A 162 4.04 -26.03 -15.61
CA PHE A 162 4.41 -25.52 -16.94
C PHE A 162 3.76 -26.34 -18.06
N ASN A 163 3.23 -25.65 -19.07
CA ASN A 163 2.76 -26.23 -20.32
C ASN A 163 3.68 -25.77 -21.46
N LYS A 164 4.42 -26.72 -22.06
CA LYS A 164 5.36 -26.45 -23.15
C LYS A 164 4.66 -26.03 -24.45
N ASN A 165 3.46 -26.54 -24.71
CA ASN A 165 2.72 -26.26 -25.95
C ASN A 165 2.18 -24.83 -25.97
N GLU A 166 1.60 -24.40 -24.84
CA GLU A 166 1.08 -23.03 -24.66
C GLU A 166 2.19 -22.02 -24.30
N ARG A 167 3.36 -22.51 -23.86
CA ARG A 167 4.46 -21.70 -23.30
C ARG A 167 3.98 -20.79 -22.15
N GLN A 168 3.10 -21.34 -21.34
CA GLN A 168 2.43 -20.74 -20.20
C GLN A 168 2.47 -21.72 -19.03
N TYR A 169 2.09 -21.26 -17.84
CA TYR A 169 1.87 -22.11 -16.69
C TYR A 169 0.38 -22.19 -16.41
N LEU A 170 -0.15 -23.39 -16.24
CA LEU A 170 -1.39 -23.59 -15.50
C LEU A 170 -1.14 -23.19 -14.05
N THR A 171 -1.98 -22.32 -13.54
CA THR A 171 -1.94 -21.84 -12.15
C THR A 171 -3.19 -22.26 -11.40
N ILE A 172 -3.04 -22.54 -10.11
CA ILE A 172 -4.14 -22.75 -9.17
C ILE A 172 -3.83 -21.98 -7.87
N GLN A 173 -4.82 -21.28 -7.34
CA GLN A 173 -4.78 -20.56 -6.07
C GLN A 173 -6.16 -20.63 -5.41
N ASP A 174 -6.26 -20.33 -4.12
CA ASP A 174 -7.56 -20.13 -3.45
C ASP A 174 -7.85 -18.62 -3.35
N THR A 175 -9.08 -18.23 -3.00
CA THR A 175 -9.37 -16.81 -2.69
C THR A 175 -9.12 -16.46 -1.24
N ASP A 176 -9.09 -17.48 -0.37
CA ASP A 176 -8.89 -17.33 1.07
C ASP A 176 -7.41 -17.56 1.43
N VAL A 177 -6.94 -16.84 2.45
CA VAL A 177 -5.59 -17.00 2.99
C VAL A 177 -5.45 -18.35 3.72
N TRP A 178 -4.32 -19.01 3.51
CA TRP A 178 -3.96 -20.25 4.19
C TRP A 178 -3.31 -19.93 5.52
N ARG A 179 -3.83 -20.49 6.62
CA ARG A 179 -3.32 -20.27 7.98
C ARG A 179 -2.44 -21.44 8.42
N PHE A 180 -1.13 -21.24 8.40
CA PHE A 180 -0.15 -22.19 8.93
C PHE A 180 0.02 -21.97 10.44
N ASP A 181 0.14 -23.06 11.19
CA ASP A 181 0.45 -23.06 12.62
C ASP A 181 1.26 -24.31 12.99
N VAL A 182 1.75 -24.42 14.23
CA VAL A 182 2.62 -25.54 14.66
C VAL A 182 1.95 -26.92 14.53
N PHE A 183 0.62 -26.99 14.54
CA PHE A 183 -0.14 -28.22 14.33
C PHE A 183 -0.38 -28.46 12.83
N LYS A 184 -0.68 -27.39 12.08
CA LYS A 184 -1.10 -27.43 10.69
C LYS A 184 -0.10 -26.75 9.76
N THR A 185 0.94 -27.51 9.41
CA THR A 185 2.08 -27.02 8.63
C THR A 185 2.05 -27.34 7.13
N MET A 186 1.00 -27.99 6.60
CA MET A 186 0.89 -28.34 5.18
C MET A 186 -0.43 -27.86 4.58
N TRP A 187 -0.36 -27.09 3.49
CA TRP A 187 -1.54 -26.61 2.76
C TRP A 187 -1.31 -26.64 1.24
N GLY A 188 -2.41 -26.71 0.48
CA GLY A 188 -2.37 -26.88 -0.98
C GLY A 188 -3.61 -27.55 -1.53
N PHE A 189 -3.46 -28.21 -2.68
CA PHE A 189 -4.57 -28.75 -3.47
C PHE A 189 -4.37 -30.23 -3.75
N SER A 190 -5.30 -31.06 -3.26
CA SER A 190 -5.30 -32.51 -3.54
C SER A 190 -5.63 -32.86 -4.99
N LYS A 191 -6.28 -31.97 -5.73
CA LYS A 191 -6.71 -32.19 -7.12
C LYS A 191 -6.36 -31.00 -8.02
N VAL A 192 -5.10 -30.88 -8.42
CA VAL A 192 -4.65 -29.79 -9.30
C VAL A 192 -4.97 -30.09 -10.76
N LEU A 193 -4.59 -31.28 -11.23
CA LEU A 193 -4.74 -31.71 -12.62
C LEU A 193 -4.89 -33.24 -12.66
N PRO A 194 -5.79 -33.83 -13.47
CA PRO A 194 -5.88 -35.29 -13.59
C PRO A 194 -4.55 -35.88 -14.08
N VAL A 195 -4.13 -37.02 -13.51
CA VAL A 195 -2.86 -37.67 -13.86
C VAL A 195 -2.83 -38.05 -15.34
N ASP A 196 -3.95 -38.52 -15.89
CA ASP A 196 -4.06 -38.90 -17.30
C ASP A 196 -3.92 -37.68 -18.24
N THR A 197 -4.49 -36.53 -17.84
CA THR A 197 -4.32 -35.25 -18.56
C THR A 197 -2.87 -34.77 -18.52
N PHE A 198 -2.19 -34.90 -17.37
CA PHE A 198 -0.78 -34.53 -17.23
C PHE A 198 0.15 -35.42 -18.08
N LYS A 199 -0.12 -36.73 -18.13
CA LYS A 199 0.69 -37.73 -18.84
C LYS A 199 0.51 -37.74 -20.36
N ASP A 200 -0.67 -37.39 -20.87
CA ASP A 200 -0.86 -37.29 -22.32
C ASP A 200 0.01 -36.17 -22.87
N THR A 201 1.05 -36.56 -23.63
CA THR A 201 2.05 -35.67 -24.21
C THR A 201 1.45 -34.63 -25.16
N LYS A 202 0.22 -34.85 -25.66
CA LYS A 202 -0.54 -33.85 -26.44
C LYS A 202 -0.91 -32.61 -25.63
N ASN A 203 -1.05 -32.73 -24.30
CA ASN A 203 -1.43 -31.62 -23.43
C ASN A 203 -0.23 -30.75 -23.02
N GLY A 204 1.01 -31.21 -23.24
CA GLY A 204 2.22 -30.38 -23.12
C GLY A 204 2.79 -30.18 -21.70
N TYR A 205 2.19 -30.79 -20.67
CA TYR A 205 2.68 -30.73 -19.29
C TYR A 205 3.90 -31.63 -19.03
N LEU A 206 3.89 -32.83 -19.63
CA LEU A 206 5.06 -33.70 -19.74
C LEU A 206 5.68 -33.50 -21.13
N TYR A 207 6.96 -33.15 -21.18
CA TYR A 207 7.69 -32.82 -22.40
C TYR A 207 9.08 -33.46 -22.42
N ASP A 208 9.77 -33.42 -23.57
CA ASP A 208 11.14 -33.95 -23.75
C ASP A 208 11.34 -35.37 -23.17
N GLY A 209 10.35 -36.23 -23.45
CA GLY A 209 10.29 -37.62 -23.01
C GLY A 209 9.70 -37.80 -21.60
N ASP A 210 10.27 -37.14 -20.59
CA ASP A 210 9.87 -37.33 -19.19
C ASP A 210 10.10 -36.08 -18.28
N HIS A 211 10.22 -34.90 -18.89
CA HIS A 211 10.48 -33.65 -18.19
C HIS A 211 9.19 -32.90 -17.84
N CYS A 212 9.17 -32.28 -16.66
CA CYS A 212 8.13 -31.35 -16.26
C CYS A 212 8.68 -30.24 -15.34
N GLU A 213 7.92 -29.16 -15.18
CA GLU A 213 8.24 -28.06 -14.26
C GLU A 213 7.03 -27.74 -13.39
N PHE A 214 7.23 -27.78 -12.08
CA PHE A 214 6.31 -27.31 -11.05
C PHE A 214 6.83 -26.03 -10.41
N GLY A 215 5.94 -25.30 -9.74
CA GLY A 215 6.36 -24.17 -8.94
C GLY A 215 5.31 -23.72 -7.95
N VAL A 216 5.70 -22.75 -7.13
CA VAL A 216 4.84 -22.10 -6.16
C VAL A 216 5.27 -20.64 -6.02
N ASP A 217 4.29 -19.75 -5.84
CA ASP A 217 4.45 -18.44 -5.20
C ASP A 217 3.89 -18.57 -3.79
N VAL A 218 4.70 -18.23 -2.78
CA VAL A 218 4.28 -18.08 -1.38
C VAL A 218 4.35 -16.60 -1.08
N THR A 219 3.22 -15.99 -0.70
CA THR A 219 3.16 -14.58 -0.32
C THR A 219 2.66 -14.49 1.12
N ILE A 220 3.43 -13.86 2.00
CA ILE A 220 3.03 -13.57 3.37
C ILE A 220 2.52 -12.12 3.37
N PRO A 221 1.19 -11.86 3.38
CA PRO A 221 0.66 -10.51 3.36
C PRO A 221 1.03 -9.77 4.65
N SER A 222 1.91 -8.77 4.54
CA SER A 222 2.15 -7.84 5.63
C SER A 222 0.95 -6.88 5.79
N PRO A 223 0.51 -6.56 7.02
CA PRO A 223 -0.41 -5.46 7.25
C PRO A 223 0.06 -4.15 6.58
N PHE A 224 -0.88 -3.27 6.26
CA PHE A 224 -0.54 -1.94 5.75
C PHE A 224 0.36 -1.22 6.75
N LYS A 225 1.46 -0.62 6.28
CA LYS A 225 2.42 0.12 7.14
C LYS A 225 2.13 1.61 7.25
N MET A 226 1.24 2.10 6.39
CA MET A 226 0.86 3.49 6.25
C MET A 226 -0.63 3.57 5.94
N SER A 227 -1.31 4.53 6.53
CA SER A 227 -2.71 4.82 6.28
C SER A 227 -2.93 6.33 6.20
N GLU A 228 -4.00 6.73 5.52
CA GLU A 228 -4.45 8.12 5.50
C GLU A 228 -5.95 8.23 5.82
N LEU A 229 -6.30 9.24 6.61
CA LEU A 229 -7.68 9.64 6.89
C LEU A 229 -7.93 10.99 6.21
N PHE A 230 -8.61 10.95 5.07
CA PHE A 230 -9.17 12.13 4.44
C PHE A 230 -10.45 12.56 5.18
N SER A 231 -10.62 13.87 5.39
CA SER A 231 -11.78 14.43 6.07
C SER A 231 -12.17 15.77 5.44
N ILE A 232 -13.47 16.03 5.36
CA ILE A 232 -14.07 17.26 4.87
C ILE A 232 -14.70 18.00 6.03
N THR A 233 -14.34 19.28 6.22
CA THR A 233 -14.95 20.15 7.22
C THR A 233 -15.92 21.10 6.53
N GLU A 234 -17.23 20.87 6.71
CA GLU A 234 -18.31 21.72 6.17
C GLU A 234 -18.75 22.81 7.16
N LYS A 235 -18.63 22.54 8.47
CA LYS A 235 -18.90 23.51 9.53
C LYS A 235 -17.61 24.23 9.88
N LEU A 236 -17.34 25.32 9.16
CA LEU A 236 -16.19 26.19 9.38
C LEU A 236 -16.56 27.35 10.31
N ASP A 237 -15.73 27.61 11.31
CA ASP A 237 -15.86 28.80 12.15
C ASP A 237 -15.54 30.06 11.34
N ASN A 238 -16.40 31.08 11.43
CA ASN A 238 -16.27 32.36 10.71
C ASN A 238 -15.88 32.19 9.22
N PRO A 239 -16.72 31.53 8.40
CA PRO A 239 -16.37 31.10 7.05
C PRO A 239 -16.19 32.24 6.03
N ARG A 240 -16.23 33.50 6.45
CA ARG A 240 -16.39 34.67 5.59
C ARG A 240 -15.32 35.71 5.86
N PHE A 241 -14.54 36.04 4.83
CA PHE A 241 -13.62 37.17 4.85
C PHE A 241 -14.02 38.21 3.80
N THR A 242 -14.08 39.49 4.18
CA THR A 242 -14.45 40.60 3.31
C THR A 242 -13.30 41.60 3.23
N TRP A 243 -12.89 41.93 2.02
CA TRP A 243 -11.86 42.93 1.74
C TRP A 243 -12.50 44.18 1.13
N THR A 244 -12.29 45.31 1.79
CA THR A 244 -12.78 46.62 1.34
C THR A 244 -11.63 47.37 0.67
N ILE A 245 -11.73 47.52 -0.65
CA ILE A 245 -10.75 48.18 -1.50
C ILE A 245 -11.19 49.63 -1.70
N ARG A 246 -10.45 50.58 -1.11
CA ARG A 246 -10.70 52.02 -1.24
C ARG A 246 -9.78 52.62 -2.30
N GLY A 247 -10.28 53.57 -3.08
CA GLY A 247 -9.49 54.19 -4.15
C GLY A 247 -9.32 53.24 -5.34
N PHE A 248 -10.37 52.50 -5.72
CA PHE A 248 -10.29 51.48 -6.77
C PHE A 248 -9.79 52.06 -8.11
N SER A 249 -10.14 53.32 -8.43
CA SER A 249 -9.63 54.06 -9.59
C SER A 249 -8.11 54.28 -9.61
N MET A 250 -7.43 54.12 -8.46
CA MET A 250 -5.99 54.33 -8.29
C MET A 250 -5.17 53.01 -8.35
N LEU A 251 -5.81 51.89 -8.73
CA LEU A 251 -5.17 50.58 -8.76
C LEU A 251 -4.48 50.30 -10.11
N PHE A 252 -3.25 50.81 -10.25
CA PHE A 252 -2.47 50.73 -11.49
C PHE A 252 -1.59 49.47 -11.65
N LYS A 253 -1.46 48.62 -10.62
CA LYS A 253 -0.71 47.35 -10.75
C LYS A 253 -1.57 46.26 -11.39
N GLU A 254 -0.92 45.30 -12.02
CA GLU A 254 -1.53 44.11 -12.62
C GLU A 254 -2.50 43.40 -11.63
N TYR A 255 -2.04 43.17 -10.40
CA TYR A 255 -2.85 42.56 -9.34
C TYR A 255 -2.52 43.10 -7.94
N TYR A 256 -3.45 42.84 -7.02
CA TYR A 256 -3.36 43.15 -5.61
C TYR A 256 -3.84 41.94 -4.79
N TYR A 257 -3.23 41.73 -3.62
CA TYR A 257 -3.71 40.79 -2.61
C TYR A 257 -4.42 41.54 -1.49
N SER A 258 -5.43 40.91 -0.90
CA SER A 258 -5.95 41.29 0.41
C SER A 258 -4.92 41.05 1.51
N ASP A 259 -5.19 41.54 2.72
CA ASP A 259 -4.57 41.00 3.93
C ASP A 259 -4.77 39.49 4.03
N VAL A 260 -3.89 38.83 4.77
CA VAL A 260 -3.95 37.38 5.02
C VAL A 260 -5.10 37.09 5.98
N PHE A 261 -5.93 36.10 5.67
CA PHE A 261 -7.01 35.63 6.54
C PHE A 261 -6.94 34.13 6.77
N SER A 262 -7.36 33.68 7.95
CA SER A 262 -7.25 32.28 8.36
C SER A 262 -8.63 31.64 8.50
N ILE A 263 -8.90 30.59 7.72
CA ILE A 263 -10.15 29.80 7.80
C ILE A 263 -9.77 28.32 7.64
N GLY A 264 -10.37 27.45 8.47
CA GLY A 264 -10.06 26.02 8.48
C GLY A 264 -8.61 25.67 8.85
N GLY A 265 -7.95 26.54 9.63
CA GLY A 265 -6.54 26.37 10.02
C GLY A 265 -5.53 26.61 8.89
N ARG A 266 -5.95 27.25 7.78
CA ARG A 266 -5.12 27.58 6.62
C ARG A 266 -5.15 29.07 6.34
N SER A 267 -4.05 29.61 5.79
CA SER A 267 -3.89 31.02 5.47
C SER A 267 -4.21 31.29 4.00
N TRP A 268 -5.03 32.31 3.74
CA TRP A 268 -5.57 32.65 2.43
C TRP A 268 -5.41 34.13 2.10
N ASN A 269 -5.49 34.47 0.82
CA ASN A 269 -5.68 35.83 0.32
C ASN A 269 -6.73 35.85 -0.80
N ILE A 270 -7.45 36.96 -0.94
CA ILE A 270 -8.15 37.27 -2.19
C ILE A 270 -7.14 37.96 -3.11
N LYS A 271 -6.99 37.48 -4.33
CA LYS A 271 -6.19 38.11 -5.39
C LYS A 271 -7.14 38.74 -6.41
N VAL A 272 -7.00 40.05 -6.63
CA VAL A 272 -7.80 40.81 -7.61
C VAL A 272 -6.89 41.39 -8.69
N TYR A 273 -7.32 41.28 -9.94
CA TYR A 273 -6.75 41.98 -11.10
C TYR A 273 -7.74 43.08 -11.52
N PRO A 274 -7.50 44.36 -11.16
CA PRO A 274 -8.47 45.44 -11.37
C PRO A 274 -8.81 45.70 -12.83
N SER A 275 -7.86 45.42 -13.73
CA SER A 275 -7.98 45.56 -15.19
C SER A 275 -8.14 44.21 -15.91
N GLY A 276 -8.37 43.12 -15.16
CA GLY A 276 -8.50 41.77 -15.70
C GLY A 276 -7.19 41.01 -15.91
N TYR A 277 -7.32 39.73 -16.23
CA TYR A 277 -6.23 38.80 -16.46
C TYR A 277 -6.60 37.78 -17.53
N HIS A 278 -5.70 37.56 -18.50
CA HIS A 278 -5.89 36.61 -19.61
C HIS A 278 -7.15 36.95 -20.43
N THR A 279 -8.16 36.08 -20.53
CA THR A 279 -9.34 36.31 -21.39
C THR A 279 -10.20 37.51 -20.95
N GLY A 280 -10.18 37.87 -19.67
CA GLY A 280 -10.85 39.06 -19.12
C GLY A 280 -10.05 40.37 -19.21
N GLU A 281 -8.82 40.34 -19.74
CA GLU A 281 -7.94 41.52 -19.77
C GLU A 281 -8.56 42.71 -20.52
N GLY A 282 -8.56 43.88 -19.86
CA GLY A 282 -9.17 45.12 -20.34
C GLY A 282 -10.70 45.16 -20.31
N LYS A 283 -11.39 44.05 -20.00
CA LYS A 283 -12.85 43.90 -20.13
C LYS A 283 -13.56 43.60 -18.82
N ASP A 284 -12.95 42.78 -17.97
CA ASP A 284 -13.53 42.25 -16.75
C ASP A 284 -12.55 42.39 -15.59
N LEU A 285 -13.05 42.59 -14.38
CA LEU A 285 -12.24 42.38 -13.18
C LEU A 285 -12.08 40.86 -12.99
N SER A 286 -10.86 40.40 -12.75
CA SER A 286 -10.60 38.99 -12.39
C SER A 286 -10.38 38.85 -10.89
N MET A 287 -10.86 37.76 -10.30
CA MET A 287 -10.72 37.52 -8.86
C MET A 287 -10.53 36.04 -8.55
N TYR A 288 -9.61 35.78 -7.61
CA TYR A 288 -9.19 34.45 -7.19
C TYR A 288 -9.07 34.33 -5.67
N LEU A 289 -9.35 33.16 -5.14
CA LEU A 289 -8.94 32.71 -3.82
C LEU A 289 -7.56 32.06 -3.94
N SER A 290 -6.56 32.62 -3.26
CA SER A 290 -5.19 32.12 -3.25
C SER A 290 -4.85 31.52 -1.90
N LEU A 291 -4.23 30.34 -1.90
CA LEU A 291 -3.53 29.83 -0.71
C LEU A 291 -2.30 30.72 -0.49
N ASN A 292 -2.11 31.24 0.72
CA ASN A 292 -1.06 32.23 0.99
C ASN A 292 0.33 31.70 0.57
N MET A 293 1.18 32.57 0.02
CA MET A 293 2.51 32.17 -0.46
C MET A 293 3.45 31.65 0.65
N ASN A 294 3.19 32.00 1.91
CA ASN A 294 3.96 31.57 3.08
C ASN A 294 3.29 30.41 3.84
N GLU A 295 2.19 29.87 3.33
CA GLU A 295 1.52 28.70 3.91
C GLU A 295 2.48 27.49 3.93
N LYS A 296 2.51 26.77 5.05
CA LYS A 296 3.37 25.59 5.21
C LYS A 296 2.57 24.32 4.94
N LEU A 297 2.77 23.75 3.75
CA LEU A 297 2.22 22.43 3.41
C LEU A 297 3.14 21.32 3.90
N ARG A 298 2.54 20.22 4.36
CA ARG A 298 3.28 18.96 4.61
C ARG A 298 3.66 18.30 3.27
N PRO A 299 4.71 17.46 3.22
CA PRO A 299 5.04 16.71 2.01
C PRO A 299 3.82 15.94 1.46
N ASN A 300 3.57 16.07 0.16
CA ASN A 300 2.43 15.47 -0.55
C ASN A 300 1.03 15.92 -0.09
N GLU A 301 0.92 16.96 0.74
CA GLU A 301 -0.37 17.47 1.22
C GLU A 301 -1.20 18.09 0.09
N LYS A 302 -2.50 17.76 0.07
CA LYS A 302 -3.47 18.25 -0.92
C LYS A 302 -4.69 18.76 -0.18
N ILE A 303 -5.09 20.00 -0.46
CA ILE A 303 -6.21 20.66 0.21
C ILE A 303 -7.32 20.89 -0.82
N TYR A 304 -8.39 20.10 -0.76
CA TYR A 304 -9.62 20.42 -1.47
C TYR A 304 -10.34 21.56 -0.76
N VAL A 305 -10.82 22.51 -1.55
CA VAL A 305 -11.64 23.63 -1.09
C VAL A 305 -12.85 23.79 -1.99
N ARG A 306 -13.99 24.07 -1.37
CA ARG A 306 -15.13 24.73 -2.01
C ARG A 306 -15.33 26.08 -1.35
N ALA A 307 -15.47 27.12 -2.15
CA ALA A 307 -15.75 28.47 -1.67
C ALA A 307 -16.63 29.24 -2.65
N LYS A 308 -17.36 30.25 -2.16
CA LYS A 308 -17.97 31.28 -2.99
C LYS A 308 -17.12 32.54 -2.96
N LEU A 309 -16.70 32.99 -4.13
CA LEU A 309 -16.13 34.32 -4.32
C LEU A 309 -17.26 35.29 -4.68
N ARG A 310 -17.18 36.53 -4.20
CA ARG A 310 -18.24 37.54 -4.38
C ARG A 310 -17.68 38.94 -4.58
N VAL A 311 -18.27 39.69 -5.51
CA VAL A 311 -18.25 41.16 -5.52
C VAL A 311 -19.57 41.63 -4.88
N LEU A 312 -19.46 42.37 -3.79
CA LEU A 312 -20.63 42.75 -2.99
C LEU A 312 -21.35 43.95 -3.59
N ASN A 313 -22.68 43.91 -3.55
CA ASN A 313 -23.51 45.04 -3.91
C ASN A 313 -23.70 45.97 -2.71
N GLN A 314 -23.61 47.28 -2.93
CA GLN A 314 -23.68 48.29 -1.88
C GLN A 314 -25.02 49.05 -1.89
N ARG A 315 -25.98 48.65 -2.73
CA ARG A 315 -27.29 49.31 -2.92
C ARG A 315 -28.49 48.36 -2.77
N GLN A 316 -28.36 47.31 -1.97
CA GLN A 316 -29.40 46.30 -1.68
C GLN A 316 -29.83 45.42 -2.85
N PHE A 317 -29.12 45.42 -3.99
CA PHE A 317 -29.27 44.40 -5.03
C PHE A 317 -28.44 43.14 -4.71
N ASP A 318 -28.57 42.11 -5.54
CA ASP A 318 -27.80 40.87 -5.39
C ASP A 318 -26.28 41.08 -5.62
N ASN A 319 -25.49 40.32 -4.87
CA ASN A 319 -24.05 40.25 -5.05
C ASN A 319 -23.72 39.45 -6.33
N LYS A 320 -22.68 39.85 -7.06
CA LYS A 320 -22.15 39.01 -8.13
C LYS A 320 -21.30 37.92 -7.50
N GLU A 321 -21.76 36.67 -7.54
CA GLU A 321 -21.05 35.53 -6.95
C GLU A 321 -20.70 34.43 -7.96
N THR A 322 -19.70 33.63 -7.61
CA THR A 322 -19.37 32.36 -8.27
C THR A 322 -18.87 31.36 -7.23
N GLN A 323 -19.09 30.07 -7.49
CA GLN A 323 -18.56 28.99 -6.66
C GLN A 323 -17.30 28.41 -7.30
N VAL A 324 -16.19 28.40 -6.55
CA VAL A 324 -14.93 27.75 -6.93
C VAL A 324 -14.77 26.43 -6.19
N ASN A 325 -14.25 25.42 -6.90
CA ASN A 325 -13.90 24.11 -6.35
C ASN A 325 -12.49 23.80 -6.84
N TYR A 326 -11.53 23.58 -5.93
CA TYR A 326 -10.13 23.44 -6.31
C TYR A 326 -9.33 22.56 -5.34
N TRP A 327 -8.30 21.91 -5.86
CA TRP A 327 -7.29 21.21 -5.07
C TRP A 327 -6.01 22.06 -5.05
N TYR A 328 -5.66 22.57 -3.88
CA TYR A 328 -4.41 23.30 -3.68
C TYR A 328 -3.27 22.31 -3.38
N PHE A 329 -2.20 22.42 -4.16
CA PHE A 329 -1.00 21.56 -4.09
C PHE A 329 0.25 22.34 -3.64
N THR A 330 0.25 23.66 -3.79
CA THR A 330 1.40 24.53 -3.53
C THR A 330 0.95 25.88 -2.93
N PRO A 331 1.77 26.52 -2.08
CA PRO A 331 1.58 27.91 -1.68
C PRO A 331 1.53 28.84 -2.91
N GLY A 332 0.72 29.89 -2.85
CA GLY A 332 0.52 30.83 -3.96
C GLY A 332 -0.38 30.33 -5.10
N ALA A 333 -0.74 29.04 -5.14
CA ALA A 333 -1.78 28.56 -6.05
C ALA A 333 -3.11 29.29 -5.80
N ALA A 334 -3.90 29.50 -6.86
CA ALA A 334 -5.11 30.30 -6.80
C ALA A 334 -6.20 29.75 -7.75
N CYS A 335 -7.46 29.85 -7.33
CA CYS A 335 -8.62 29.46 -8.14
C CYS A 335 -9.67 30.58 -8.14
N GLY A 336 -10.37 30.78 -9.26
CA GLY A 336 -11.14 32.00 -9.49
C GLY A 336 -11.63 32.09 -10.93
N LEU A 337 -12.00 33.31 -11.35
CA LEU A 337 -12.42 33.60 -12.72
C LEU A 337 -11.62 34.75 -13.32
N HIS A 338 -11.25 34.58 -14.59
CA HIS A 338 -10.75 35.63 -15.47
C HIS A 338 -11.85 36.69 -15.73
N GLU A 339 -13.04 36.23 -16.10
CA GLU A 339 -14.21 37.06 -16.39
C GLU A 339 -15.17 37.05 -15.17
N PHE A 340 -14.79 37.72 -14.08
CA PHE A 340 -15.62 37.70 -12.86
C PHE A 340 -16.81 38.67 -12.96
N ILE A 341 -16.55 39.91 -13.36
CA ILE A 341 -17.55 40.95 -13.58
C ILE A 341 -17.03 41.94 -14.63
N SER A 342 -17.87 42.32 -15.59
CA SER A 342 -17.48 43.28 -16.63
C SER A 342 -17.13 44.63 -16.01
N LEU A 343 -16.08 45.28 -16.50
CA LEU A 343 -15.67 46.61 -16.02
C LEU A 343 -16.74 47.66 -16.33
N SER A 344 -17.59 47.42 -17.33
CA SER A 344 -18.81 48.20 -17.59
C SER A 344 -19.84 48.07 -16.45
N ASP A 345 -20.25 46.86 -16.06
CA ASP A 345 -21.21 46.66 -14.97
C ASP A 345 -20.64 47.06 -13.61
N LEU A 346 -19.33 46.87 -13.41
CA LEU A 346 -18.62 47.25 -12.19
C LEU A 346 -18.61 48.77 -11.99
N LYS A 347 -18.39 49.54 -13.06
CA LYS A 347 -18.28 51.01 -13.04
C LYS A 347 -19.62 51.72 -13.25
N ASP A 348 -20.65 51.03 -13.74
CA ASP A 348 -21.99 51.57 -13.84
C ASP A 348 -22.56 51.84 -12.43
N SER A 349 -22.63 53.12 -12.08
CA SER A 349 -23.11 53.58 -10.78
C SER A 349 -24.54 53.13 -10.46
N SER A 350 -25.36 52.78 -11.46
CA SER A 350 -26.72 52.27 -11.26
C SER A 350 -26.72 50.84 -10.70
N LYS A 351 -25.71 50.02 -11.05
CA LYS A 351 -25.56 48.62 -10.61
C LYS A 351 -25.16 48.53 -9.13
N GLY A 352 -24.39 49.49 -8.63
CA GLY A 352 -24.08 49.61 -7.19
C GLY A 352 -22.96 48.70 -6.66
N PHE A 353 -22.10 48.13 -7.51
CA PHE A 353 -20.94 47.34 -7.07
C PHE A 353 -19.76 48.22 -6.63
N LEU A 354 -19.44 49.26 -7.40
CA LEU A 354 -18.47 50.31 -7.03
C LEU A 354 -19.22 51.56 -6.58
N VAL A 355 -19.04 51.97 -5.32
CA VAL A 355 -19.71 53.15 -4.74
C VAL A 355 -18.67 54.02 -4.04
N ASN A 356 -18.65 55.33 -4.35
CA ASN A 356 -17.69 56.29 -3.79
C ASN A 356 -16.20 55.84 -3.94
N ASP A 357 -15.88 55.22 -5.08
CA ASP A 357 -14.59 54.58 -5.38
C ASP A 357 -14.14 53.50 -4.37
N VAL A 358 -15.12 52.87 -3.70
CA VAL A 358 -14.93 51.71 -2.82
C VAL A 358 -15.56 50.47 -3.47
N LEU A 359 -14.75 49.42 -3.61
CA LEU A 359 -15.16 48.08 -4.02
C LEU A 359 -15.07 47.14 -2.82
N MET A 360 -16.10 46.32 -2.59
CA MET A 360 -16.09 45.30 -1.55
C MET A 360 -16.11 43.92 -2.18
N VAL A 361 -15.10 43.10 -1.90
CA VAL A 361 -15.00 41.71 -2.36
C VAL A 361 -14.95 40.75 -1.17
N GLN A 362 -15.37 39.50 -1.37
CA GLN A 362 -15.55 38.55 -0.28
C GLN A 362 -15.26 37.12 -0.72
N ALA A 363 -14.62 36.36 0.16
CA ALA A 363 -14.51 34.91 0.09
C ALA A 363 -15.40 34.30 1.18
N VAL A 364 -16.18 33.29 0.82
CA VAL A 364 -16.98 32.47 1.72
C VAL A 364 -16.55 31.02 1.56
N MET A 365 -15.78 30.50 2.51
CA MET A 365 -15.33 29.11 2.51
C MET A 365 -16.50 28.22 2.91
N GLU A 366 -16.80 27.19 2.13
CA GLU A 366 -17.89 26.24 2.41
C GLU A 366 -17.35 24.89 2.86
N VAL A 367 -16.24 24.45 2.26
CA VAL A 367 -15.55 23.21 2.59
C VAL A 367 -14.05 23.43 2.53
N ILE A 368 -13.33 22.90 3.52
CA ILE A 368 -11.88 22.70 3.47
C ILE A 368 -11.59 21.26 3.89
N SER A 369 -10.77 20.53 3.12
CA SER A 369 -10.35 19.18 3.48
C SER A 369 -9.07 19.16 4.33
N SER A 370 -8.88 18.07 5.05
CA SER A 370 -7.62 17.71 5.69
C SER A 370 -7.34 16.22 5.54
N THR A 371 -6.07 15.86 5.37
CA THR A 371 -5.62 14.46 5.37
C THR A 371 -4.71 14.23 6.58
N LYS A 372 -5.00 13.25 7.42
CA LYS A 372 -4.07 12.79 8.46
C LYS A 372 -3.34 11.56 7.95
N TYR A 373 -2.01 11.58 8.01
CA TYR A 373 -1.16 10.45 7.63
C TYR A 373 -0.68 9.77 8.91
N SER A 374 -0.85 8.45 8.99
CA SER A 374 -0.47 7.66 10.16
C SER A 374 0.40 6.47 9.75
N PRO A 375 1.55 6.22 10.42
CA PRO A 375 2.13 4.88 10.42
C PRO A 375 1.16 3.91 11.11
N SER A 376 1.28 2.62 10.77
CA SER A 376 0.60 1.52 11.47
C SER A 376 1.18 1.28 12.87
#